data_AF-A0A9D1GFE5-F1
#
_entry.id   AF-A0A9D1GFE5-F1
#
_cell.length_a   1.000
_cell.length_b   1.000
_cell.length_c   1.000
_cell.angle_alpha   90.00
_cell.angle_beta   90.00
_cell.angle_gamma   90.00
#
_symmetry.space_group_name_H-M   'P 1'
#
loop_
_entity.id
_entity.type
_entity.pdbx_description
1 polymer ?
#
loop_
_entity_poly.entity_id
_entity_poly.type
_entity_poly.pdbx_seq_one_letter_code
_entity_poly.pdbx_strand_id
1 'polypeptide(L)'
;MSQQIISKSAIDRAGNILAKEKFKTYEEWVAADKIFDDFRQAHLQPLTSTTIAIQNWFRSDNATYIIVQRLKRKPQILKKLRRLNTRLTQLQDIGGLRIVVDQNSDVDRLIEYITSKLKQQTSIMSAGPIAETGAIPVNS
;
A
#
# COMPACT_ATOMS: atom_id res chain seq x y z
N MET A 1 -6.55 -4.87 -17.36
CA MET A 1 -7.70 -4.05 -16.94
C MET A 1 -7.23 -2.62 -16.80
N SER A 2 -7.82 -1.69 -17.56
CA SER A 2 -7.51 -0.27 -17.49
C SER A 2 -7.83 0.26 -16.09
N GLN A 3 -6.83 0.76 -15.36
CA GLN A 3 -7.12 1.53 -14.15
C GLN A 3 -7.78 2.85 -14.60
N GLN A 4 -9.08 2.99 -14.36
CA GLN A 4 -9.70 4.30 -14.47
C GLN A 4 -9.07 5.21 -13.41
N ILE A 5 -8.56 6.36 -13.84
CA ILE A 5 -8.03 7.38 -12.93
C ILE A 5 -9.23 8.04 -12.25
N ILE A 6 -9.62 7.52 -11.08
CA ILE A 6 -10.65 8.12 -10.24
C ILE A 6 -10.02 9.28 -9.47
N SER A 7 -10.66 10.45 -9.47
CA SER A 7 -10.16 11.61 -8.74
C SER A 7 -10.22 11.39 -7.22
N LYS A 8 -9.25 11.97 -6.49
CA LYS A 8 -9.21 11.92 -5.01
C LYS A 8 -10.52 12.42 -4.37
N SER A 9 -11.11 13.47 -4.93
CA SER A 9 -12.39 14.01 -4.48
C SER A 9 -13.55 13.05 -4.71
N ALA A 10 -13.57 12.29 -5.81
CA ALA A 10 -14.58 11.26 -6.04
C ALA A 10 -14.43 10.10 -5.04
N ILE A 11 -13.20 9.65 -4.77
CA ILE A 11 -12.90 8.62 -3.76
C ILE A 11 -13.37 9.06 -2.38
N ASP A 12 -13.05 10.30 -1.98
CA ASP A 12 -13.42 10.83 -0.67
C ASP A 12 -14.93 11.01 -0.51
N ARG A 13 -15.63 11.45 -1.57
CA ARG A 13 -17.09 11.53 -1.59
C ARG A 13 -17.72 10.15 -1.45
N ALA A 14 -17.27 9.17 -2.23
CA ALA A 14 -17.76 7.79 -2.15
C ALA A 14 -17.56 7.20 -0.74
N GLY A 15 -16.37 7.38 -0.16
CA GLY A 15 -16.09 6.95 1.21
C GLY A 15 -17.00 7.61 2.25
N ASN A 16 -17.33 8.90 2.08
CA ASN A 16 -18.23 9.62 2.98
C ASN A 16 -19.69 9.17 2.86
N ILE A 17 -20.18 9.02 1.62
CA ILE A 17 -21.53 8.52 1.32
C ILE A 17 -21.74 7.15 1.97
N LEU A 18 -20.82 6.22 1.75
CA LEU A 18 -20.91 4.86 2.29
C LEU A 18 -20.73 4.83 3.81
N ALA A 19 -19.80 5.62 4.36
CA ALA A 19 -19.54 5.62 5.80
C ALA A 19 -20.69 6.24 6.59
N LYS A 20 -21.34 7.29 6.08
CA LYS A 20 -22.43 7.99 6.76
C LYS A 20 -23.82 7.53 6.32
N GLU A 21 -23.90 6.56 5.40
CA GLU A 21 -25.14 6.07 4.80
C GLU A 21 -25.99 7.24 4.22
N LYS A 22 -25.31 8.21 3.58
CA LYS A 22 -25.90 9.43 3.03
C LYS A 22 -26.05 9.33 1.51
N PHE A 23 -26.94 8.45 1.06
CA PHE A 23 -27.31 8.31 -0.36
C PHE A 23 -28.83 8.48 -0.49
N LYS A 24 -29.28 9.05 -1.62
CA LYS A 24 -30.70 9.29 -1.92
C LYS A 24 -31.31 8.19 -2.77
N THR A 25 -30.51 7.58 -3.65
CA THR A 25 -30.97 6.54 -4.57
C THR A 25 -30.07 5.32 -4.50
N TYR A 26 -30.58 4.19 -4.99
CA TYR A 26 -29.82 2.96 -5.07
C TYR A 26 -28.63 3.11 -6.05
N GLU A 27 -28.80 3.84 -7.14
CA GLU A 27 -27.77 4.10 -8.15
C GLU A 27 -26.61 4.89 -7.55
N GLU A 28 -26.89 5.88 -6.69
CA GLU A 28 -25.87 6.63 -5.96
C GLU A 28 -25.05 5.72 -5.04
N TRP A 29 -25.72 4.80 -4.35
CA TRP A 29 -25.06 3.81 -3.51
C TRP A 29 -24.17 2.88 -4.35
N VAL A 30 -24.67 2.33 -5.47
CA VAL A 30 -23.91 1.44 -6.35
C VAL A 30 -22.68 2.15 -6.92
N ALA A 31 -22.83 3.41 -7.36
CA ALA A 31 -21.72 4.19 -7.88
C ALA A 31 -20.64 4.46 -6.81
N ALA A 32 -21.05 4.82 -5.60
CA ALA A 32 -20.13 5.01 -4.48
C ALA A 32 -19.43 3.70 -4.09
N ASP A 33 -20.18 2.59 -4.04
CA ASP A 33 -19.66 1.26 -3.70
C ASP A 33 -18.60 0.80 -4.71
N LYS A 34 -18.87 1.01 -6.00
CA LYS A 34 -17.91 0.72 -7.08
C LYS A 34 -16.62 1.54 -6.93
N ILE A 35 -16.73 2.86 -6.76
CA ILE A 35 -15.55 3.73 -6.58
C ILE A 35 -14.73 3.29 -5.38
N PHE A 36 -15.40 2.97 -4.28
CA PHE A 36 -14.75 2.51 -3.07
C PHE A 36 -13.98 1.19 -3.28
N ASP A 37 -14.61 0.21 -3.93
CA ASP A 37 -13.96 -1.07 -4.18
C ASP A 37 -12.84 -0.98 -5.20
N ASP A 38 -12.97 -0.13 -6.23
CA ASP A 38 -11.89 0.13 -7.18
C ASP A 38 -10.68 0.76 -6.46
N PHE A 39 -10.91 1.75 -5.59
CA PHE A 39 -9.86 2.36 -4.77
C PHE A 39 -9.23 1.34 -3.81
N ARG A 40 -10.04 0.50 -3.16
CA ARG A 40 -9.55 -0.54 -2.26
C ARG A 40 -8.70 -1.57 -3.01
N GLN A 41 -9.09 -1.97 -4.21
CA GLN A 41 -8.35 -2.91 -5.06
C GLN A 41 -7.06 -2.31 -5.62
N ALA A 42 -7.03 -1.01 -5.92
CA ALA A 42 -5.82 -0.33 -6.40
C ALA A 42 -4.64 -0.46 -5.42
N HIS A 43 -4.90 -0.66 -4.12
CA HIS A 43 -3.86 -0.90 -3.12
C HIS A 43 -3.16 -2.27 -3.25
N LEU A 44 -3.68 -3.18 -4.06
CA LEU A 44 -3.02 -4.46 -4.33
C LEU A 44 -1.73 -4.28 -5.14
N GLN A 45 -1.68 -3.30 -6.04
CA GLN A 45 -0.50 -3.05 -6.86
C GLN A 45 0.70 -2.59 -6.00
N PRO A 46 0.57 -1.58 -5.11
CA PRO A 46 1.64 -1.23 -4.18
C PRO A 46 2.05 -2.41 -3.29
N LEU A 47 1.10 -3.20 -2.79
CA LEU A 47 1.41 -4.40 -2.00
C LEU A 47 2.22 -5.43 -2.79
N THR A 48 1.94 -5.58 -4.08
CA THR A 48 2.69 -6.46 -4.98
C THR A 48 4.12 -5.97 -5.19
N SER A 49 4.31 -4.68 -5.47
CA SER A 49 5.64 -4.09 -5.55
C SER A 49 6.44 -4.27 -4.26
N THR A 50 5.82 -4.03 -3.10
CA THR A 50 6.46 -4.25 -1.79
C THR A 50 6.78 -5.72 -1.55
N THR A 51 5.92 -6.64 -1.97
CA THR A 51 6.16 -8.10 -1.88
C THR A 51 7.43 -8.48 -2.64
N ILE A 52 7.56 -8.02 -3.89
CA ILE A 52 8.73 -8.30 -4.73
C ILE A 52 10.00 -7.72 -4.11
N ALA A 53 9.94 -6.49 -3.59
CA ALA A 53 11.09 -5.86 -2.93
C ALA A 53 11.56 -6.67 -1.72
N ILE A 54 10.62 -7.12 -0.88
CA ILE A 54 10.92 -7.92 0.31
C ILE A 54 11.46 -9.30 -0.09
N GLN A 55 10.88 -9.96 -1.09
CA GLN A 55 11.41 -11.22 -1.64
C GLN A 55 12.85 -11.06 -2.13
N ASN A 56 13.15 -9.98 -2.83
CA ASN A 56 14.51 -9.69 -3.30
C ASN A 56 15.50 -9.53 -2.14
N TRP A 57 15.08 -8.94 -1.02
CA TRP A 57 15.94 -8.84 0.16
C TRP A 57 16.21 -10.19 0.82
N PHE A 58 15.26 -11.12 0.77
CA PHE A 58 15.41 -12.42 1.41
C PHE A 58 16.00 -13.49 0.48
N ARG A 59 16.26 -13.20 -0.79
CA ARG A 59 16.92 -14.16 -1.71
C ARG A 59 18.27 -14.66 -1.19
N SER A 60 18.98 -13.86 -0.41
CA SER A 60 20.26 -14.23 0.19
C SER A 60 20.11 -15.01 1.50
N ASP A 61 18.91 -15.01 2.08
CA ASP A 61 18.65 -15.69 3.35
C ASP A 61 17.96 -17.01 3.04
N ASN A 62 18.59 -18.14 3.38
CA ASN A 62 18.08 -19.48 3.08
C ASN A 62 16.92 -19.88 4.02
N ALA A 63 16.16 -18.90 4.51
CA ALA A 63 15.05 -19.06 5.42
C ALA A 63 13.76 -19.32 4.64
N THR A 64 12.95 -20.26 5.13
CA THR A 64 11.62 -20.55 4.57
C THR A 64 10.63 -19.52 5.08
N TYR A 65 10.00 -18.78 4.17
CA TYR A 65 8.95 -17.82 4.51
C TYR A 65 7.83 -17.81 3.46
N ILE A 66 6.63 -17.46 3.89
CA ILE A 66 5.47 -17.26 3.02
C ILE A 66 5.00 -15.82 3.15
N ILE A 67 4.94 -15.10 2.03
CA ILE A 67 4.42 -13.74 2.00
C ILE A 67 2.98 -13.74 1.51
N VAL A 68 2.09 -13.13 2.29
CA VAL A 68 0.66 -13.00 1.99
C VAL A 68 0.27 -11.53 1.95
N GLN A 69 -0.42 -11.14 0.88
CA GLN A 69 -1.02 -9.81 0.75
C GLN A 69 -2.45 -9.82 1.28
N ARG A 70 -2.82 -8.80 2.05
CA ARG A 70 -4.16 -8.67 2.62
C ARG A 70 -4.72 -7.28 2.41
N LEU A 71 -5.85 -7.17 1.72
CA LEU A 71 -6.68 -5.97 1.75
C LEU A 71 -7.56 -5.97 3.00
N LYS A 72 -7.76 -4.78 3.57
CA LYS A 72 -8.69 -4.59 4.68
C LYS A 72 -10.13 -4.74 4.19
N ARG A 73 -10.97 -5.34 5.02
CA ARG A 73 -12.39 -5.57 4.70
C ARG A 73 -13.15 -4.23 4.67
N LYS A 74 -14.02 -4.03 3.67
CA LYS A 74 -14.85 -2.83 3.49
C LYS A 74 -15.57 -2.38 4.78
N PRO A 75 -16.29 -3.24 5.53
CA PRO A 75 -16.96 -2.81 6.77
C PRO A 75 -16.02 -2.22 7.82
N GLN A 76 -14.78 -2.73 7.90
CA GLN A 76 -13.79 -2.25 8.86
C GLN A 76 -13.18 -0.91 8.43
N ILE A 77 -13.04 -0.69 7.13
CA ILE A 77 -12.64 0.61 6.58
C ILE A 77 -13.74 1.64 6.86
N LEU A 78 -14.99 1.35 6.54
CA LEU A 78 -16.13 2.24 6.78
C LEU A 78 -16.31 2.55 8.28
N LYS A 79 -16.18 1.54 9.16
CA LYS A 79 -16.18 1.75 10.62
C LYS A 79 -15.07 2.68 11.07
N LYS A 80 -13.86 2.56 10.51
CA LYS A 80 -12.71 3.41 10.82
C LYS A 80 -12.91 4.84 10.31
N LEU A 81 -13.46 5.02 9.09
CA LEU A 81 -13.81 6.32 8.53
C LEU A 81 -14.84 7.05 9.41
N ARG A 82 -15.90 6.35 9.85
CA ARG A 82 -16.88 6.91 10.79
C ARG A 82 -16.24 7.38 12.09
N ARG A 83 -15.39 6.53 12.70
CA ARG A 83 -14.79 6.82 14.00
C ARG A 83 -13.80 7.99 13.95
N LEU A 84 -12.99 8.07 12.88
CA LEU A 84 -11.91 9.04 12.78
C LEU A 84 -12.29 10.33 12.04
N ASN A 85 -13.49 10.37 11.44
CA ASN A 85 -13.98 11.48 10.59
C ASN A 85 -12.92 11.97 9.57
N THR A 86 -12.16 11.02 9.01
CA THR A 86 -11.08 11.28 8.05
C THR A 86 -11.51 10.98 6.63
N ARG A 87 -10.71 11.43 5.65
CA ARG A 87 -10.92 11.16 4.23
C ARG A 87 -10.45 9.76 3.85
N LEU A 88 -11.12 9.10 2.92
CA LEU A 88 -10.75 7.75 2.47
C LEU A 88 -9.35 7.73 1.87
N THR A 89 -8.97 8.76 1.11
CA THR A 89 -7.63 8.91 0.54
C THR A 89 -6.52 9.11 1.57
N GLN A 90 -6.84 9.52 2.79
CA GLN A 90 -5.87 9.71 3.88
C GLN A 90 -5.70 8.47 4.76
N LEU A 91 -6.54 7.45 4.56
CA LEU A 91 -6.53 6.27 5.39
C LEU A 91 -5.35 5.36 5.02
N GLN A 92 -4.38 5.23 5.92
CA GLN A 92 -3.18 4.41 5.68
C GLN A 92 -3.44 2.90 5.78
N ASP A 93 -4.48 2.50 6.49
CA ASP A 93 -4.79 1.11 6.83
C ASP A 93 -5.86 0.53 5.89
N ILE A 94 -5.48 0.40 4.61
CA ILE A 94 -6.33 -0.16 3.54
C ILE A 94 -5.84 -1.54 3.12
N GLY A 95 -4.54 -1.79 3.22
CA GLY A 95 -3.94 -3.07 2.92
C GLY A 95 -2.64 -3.25 3.70
N GLY A 96 -2.17 -4.49 3.78
CA GLY A 96 -0.94 -4.83 4.46
C GLY A 96 -0.35 -6.13 3.94
N LEU A 97 0.93 -6.31 4.25
CA LEU A 97 1.67 -7.52 3.97
C LEU A 97 1.82 -8.33 5.26
N ARG A 98 1.80 -9.65 5.14
CA ARG A 98 2.10 -10.58 6.22
C ARG A 98 3.19 -11.52 5.76
N ILE A 99 4.16 -11.77 6.64
CA ILE A 99 5.20 -12.76 6.43
C ILE A 99 4.98 -13.82 7.49
N VAL A 100 4.81 -15.07 7.05
CA VAL A 100 4.64 -16.24 7.90
C VAL A 100 5.95 -17.03 7.84
N VAL A 101 6.45 -17.40 9.01
CA VAL A 101 7.69 -18.15 9.23
C VAL A 101 7.40 -19.34 10.14
N ASP A 102 8.32 -20.31 10.14
CA ASP A 102 8.10 -21.59 10.82
C ASP A 102 8.37 -21.51 12.33
N GLN A 103 9.35 -20.69 12.77
CA GLN A 103 9.74 -20.56 14.18
C GLN A 103 9.64 -19.12 14.68
N ASN A 104 9.41 -18.97 15.99
CA ASN A 104 9.39 -17.64 16.63
C ASN A 104 10.76 -16.94 16.53
N SER A 105 11.86 -17.68 16.60
CA SER A 105 13.21 -17.12 16.41
C SER A 105 13.40 -16.46 15.04
N ASP A 106 12.72 -16.97 14.01
CA ASP A 106 12.79 -16.40 12.66
C ASP A 106 12.07 -15.05 12.59
N VAL A 107 11.03 -14.85 13.42
CA VAL A 107 10.33 -13.56 13.51
C VAL A 107 11.28 -12.47 13.97
N ASP A 108 12.00 -12.70 15.07
CA ASP A 108 12.92 -11.71 15.64
C ASP A 108 14.06 -11.39 14.68
N ARG A 109 14.68 -12.43 14.10
CA ARG A 109 15.72 -12.28 13.07
C ARG A 109 15.23 -11.47 11.88
N LEU A 110 14.01 -11.72 11.41
CA LEU A 110 13.43 -11.02 10.27
C LEU A 110 13.15 -9.55 10.61
N ILE A 111 12.66 -9.26 11.81
CA ILE A 111 12.43 -7.89 12.29
C ILE A 111 13.74 -7.10 12.31
N GLU A 112 14.81 -7.67 12.87
CA GLU A 112 16.14 -7.04 12.89
C GLU A 112 16.65 -6.77 11.48
N TYR A 113 16.57 -7.76 10.59
CA TYR A 113 17.03 -7.65 9.22
C TYR A 113 16.28 -6.57 8.43
N ILE A 114 14.93 -6.58 8.47
CA ILE A 114 14.10 -5.56 7.80
C ILE A 114 14.43 -4.17 8.36
N THR A 115 14.54 -4.04 9.68
CA THR A 115 14.84 -2.76 10.33
C THR A 115 16.22 -2.22 9.90
N SER A 116 17.21 -3.09 9.80
CA SER A 116 18.56 -2.74 9.30
C SER A 116 18.51 -2.26 7.85
N LYS A 117 17.81 -2.98 6.96
CA LYS A 117 17.64 -2.57 5.55
C LYS A 117 16.94 -1.24 5.39
N LEU A 118 15.90 -0.98 6.18
CA LEU A 118 15.18 0.31 6.16
C LEU A 118 16.07 1.47 6.61
N LYS A 119 16.91 1.28 7.64
CA LYS A 119 17.88 2.29 8.09
C LYS A 119 18.91 2.60 6.99
N GLN A 120 19.44 1.57 6.32
CA GLN A 120 20.38 1.75 5.21
C GLN A 120 19.77 2.56 4.07
N GLN A 121 18.55 2.25 3.65
CA GLN A 121 17.85 3.02 2.61
C GLN A 121 17.58 4.46 3.01
N THR A 122 17.18 4.70 4.27
CA THR A 122 16.92 6.05 4.78
C THR A 122 18.20 6.88 4.82
N SER A 123 19.32 6.26 5.22
CA SER A 123 20.63 6.91 5.26
C SER A 123 21.14 7.29 3.86
N ILE A 124 20.84 6.46 2.84
CA ILE A 124 21.17 6.74 1.44
C ILE A 124 20.31 7.88 0.88
N MET A 125 19.03 7.97 1.27
CA MET A 125 18.13 9.07 0.86
C MET A 125 18.40 10.40 1.58
N SER A 126 18.99 10.38 2.78
CA SER A 126 19.40 11.60 3.51
C SER A 126 20.77 12.15 3.07
N ALA A 127 21.57 11.36 2.34
CA ALA A 127 22.70 11.87 1.60
C ALA A 127 22.15 12.46 0.29
N GLY A 128 22.22 13.78 0.14
CA GLY A 128 21.57 14.55 -0.94
C GLY A 128 21.89 14.10 -2.38
N PRO A 129 21.24 14.73 -3.38
CA PRO A 129 21.21 14.24 -4.75
C PRO A 129 22.63 14.14 -5.31
N ILE A 130 22.94 12.98 -5.88
CA ILE A 130 24.10 12.82 -6.73
C ILE A 130 23.89 13.80 -7.90
N ALA A 131 24.73 14.82 -7.97
CA ALA A 131 24.73 15.78 -9.06
C ALA A 131 24.80 15.03 -10.40
N GLU A 132 23.84 15.30 -11.29
CA GLU A 132 24.00 15.05 -12.72
C GLU A 132 25.16 15.91 -13.24
N THR A 133 26.36 15.35 -13.24
CA THR A 133 27.47 15.84 -14.06
C THR A 133 27.98 14.64 -14.83
N GLY A 134 27.62 14.57 -16.10
CA GLY A 134 28.01 13.46 -16.96
C GLY A 134 27.48 13.62 -18.36
N ALA A 135 27.98 14.64 -19.06
CA ALA A 135 27.88 14.74 -20.51
C ALA A 135 28.29 13.39 -21.14
N ILE A 136 27.41 12.81 -21.95
CA ILE A 136 27.75 11.69 -22.83
C ILE A 136 28.31 12.31 -24.12
N PRO A 137 29.57 12.04 -24.50
CA PRO A 137 30.05 12.42 -25.82
C PRO A 137 29.36 11.54 -26.85
N VAL A 138 28.69 12.18 -27.81
CA VAL A 138 28.20 11.53 -29.03
C VAL A 138 29.44 11.16 -29.84
N ASN A 139 29.63 9.88 -30.13
CA ASN A 139 30.66 9.44 -31.05
C ASN A 139 30.07 8.42 -32.01
N SER A 140 30.25 8.71 -33.31
CA SER A 140 29.80 8.00 -34.52
C SER A 140 28.35 8.19 -34.93
#